data_AF-A0A9E2NKD4-F1
#
_entry.id   AF-A0A9E2NKD4-F1
#
_cell.length_a   1.000
_cell.length_b   1.000
_cell.length_c   1.000
_cell.angle_alpha   90.00
_cell.angle_beta   90.00
_cell.angle_gamma   90.00
#
_symmetry.space_group_name_H-M   'P 1'
#
loop_
_entity.id
_entity.type
_entity.pdbx_description
1 polymer ?
#
loop_
_entity_poly.entity_id
_entity_poly.type
_entity_poly.pdbx_seq_one_letter_code
_entity_poly.pdbx_strand_id
1 'polypeptide(L)' 'SEMYYLQKFDSYEALEQAIIEYIDYYNNHRYQKRLNCMTPIEYRNYLKNKIA' A
#
# COMPACT_ATOMS: atom_id res chain seq x y z
N SER A 1 1.36 -2.69 -11.33
CA SER A 1 0.85 -3.16 -10.01
C SER A 1 0.07 -4.44 -10.25
N GLU A 2 0.24 -5.44 -9.40
CA GLU A 2 -0.41 -6.76 -9.56
C GLU A 2 -1.94 -6.63 -9.66
N MET A 3 -2.56 -5.70 -8.91
CA MET A 3 -4.01 -5.48 -8.89
C MET A 3 -4.59 -4.99 -10.24
N TYR A 4 -3.93 -4.03 -10.91
CA TYR A 4 -4.47 -3.45 -12.16
C TYR A 4 -4.43 -4.41 -13.35
N TYR A 5 -3.44 -5.32 -13.39
CA TYR A 5 -3.30 -6.28 -14.50
C TYR A 5 -4.07 -7.59 -14.28
N LEU A 6 -4.54 -7.86 -13.05
CA LEU A 6 -5.23 -9.11 -12.69
C LEU A 6 -6.75 -8.97 -12.62
N GLN A 7 -7.28 -7.74 -12.57
CA GLN A 7 -8.71 -7.48 -12.49
C GLN A 7 -9.24 -6.74 -13.71
N LYS A 8 -10.41 -7.16 -14.18
CA LYS A 8 -11.23 -6.37 -15.10
C LYS A 8 -12.25 -5.61 -14.26
N PHE A 9 -12.41 -4.33 -14.55
CA PHE A 9 -13.36 -3.45 -13.88
C PHE A 9 -14.50 -3.14 -14.83
N ASP A 10 -15.73 -3.37 -14.37
CA ASP A 10 -16.93 -3.19 -15.18
C ASP A 10 -17.46 -1.74 -15.13
N SER A 11 -16.96 -0.91 -14.20
CA SER A 11 -17.27 0.51 -14.11
C SER A 11 -16.08 1.34 -13.60
N TYR A 12 -16.16 2.65 -13.82
CA TYR A 12 -15.17 3.60 -13.31
C TYR A 12 -15.16 3.61 -11.76
N GLU A 13 -16.32 3.59 -11.13
CA GLU A 13 -16.47 3.59 -9.68
C GLU A 13 -15.83 2.35 -9.05
N ALA A 14 -15.98 1.18 -9.69
CA ALA A 14 -15.34 -0.05 -9.24
C ALA A 14 -13.81 0.03 -9.33
N LEU A 15 -13.29 0.64 -10.40
CA LEU A 15 -11.85 0.88 -10.56
C LEU A 15 -11.33 1.87 -9.52
N GLU A 16 -12.03 2.99 -9.29
CA GLU A 16 -11.65 3.99 -8.30
C GLU A 16 -11.59 3.39 -6.90
N GLN A 17 -12.62 2.65 -6.50
CA GLN A 17 -12.67 1.98 -5.21
C GLN A 17 -11.53 0.98 -5.05
N ALA A 18 -11.26 0.16 -6.07
CA ALA A 18 -10.14 -0.79 -6.03
C ALA A 18 -8.78 -0.11 -5.92
N ILE A 19 -8.58 1.04 -6.59
CA ILE A 19 -7.36 1.84 -6.47
C ILE A 19 -7.20 2.37 -5.04
N ILE A 20 -8.27 2.91 -4.44
CA ILE A 20 -8.25 3.43 -3.07
C ILE A 20 -7.88 2.32 -2.09
N GLU A 21 -8.53 1.16 -2.19
CA GLU A 21 -8.25 -0.01 -1.34
C GLU A 21 -6.83 -0.52 -1.53
N TYR A 22 -6.32 -0.54 -2.75
CA TYR A 22 -4.96 -0.98 -3.02
C TYR A 22 -3.91 -0.01 -2.47
N ILE A 23 -4.16 1.31 -2.53
CA ILE A 23 -3.28 2.31 -1.94
C ILE A 23 -3.23 2.13 -0.42
N ASP A 24 -4.38 1.92 0.22
CA ASP A 24 -4.46 1.66 1.65
C ASP A 24 -3.70 0.38 2.03
N TYR A 25 -4.00 -0.72 1.33
CA TYR A 25 -3.27 -1.99 1.50
C TYR A 25 -1.77 -1.82 1.35
N TYR A 26 -1.31 -1.12 0.30
CA TYR A 26 0.11 -0.94 0.05
C TYR A 26 0.80 -0.15 1.17
N ASN A 27 0.14 0.89 1.68
CA ASN A 27 0.74 1.79 2.66
C ASN A 27 0.66 1.27 4.10
N ASN A 28 -0.45 0.61 4.46
CA ASN A 28 -0.78 0.22 5.83
C ASN A 28 -0.63 -1.28 6.10
N HIS A 29 -0.71 -2.13 5.07
CA HIS A 29 -0.81 -3.58 5.27
C HIS A 29 0.26 -4.40 4.54
N ARG A 30 0.96 -3.82 3.56
CA ARG A 30 2.00 -4.53 2.80
C ARG A 30 3.35 -4.49 3.52
N TYR A 31 3.67 -5.57 4.22
CA TYR A 31 4.98 -5.78 4.81
C TYR A 31 6.06 -6.03 3.76
N GLN A 32 7.20 -5.36 3.89
CA GLN A 32 8.31 -5.47 2.95
C GLN A 32 9.60 -5.87 3.65
N LYS A 33 10.23 -6.97 3.22
CA LYS A 33 11.50 -7.47 3.79
C LYS A 33 12.60 -6.39 3.82
N ARG A 34 12.68 -5.57 2.77
CA ARG A 34 13.63 -4.45 2.66
C ARG A 34 13.37 -3.31 3.66
N LEU A 35 12.17 -3.24 4.24
CA LEU A 35 11.76 -2.26 5.24
C LEU A 35 11.79 -2.89 6.64
N ASN A 36 12.70 -3.84 6.89
CA ASN A 36 12.75 -4.60 8.14
C ASN A 36 11.42 -5.29 8.50
N CYS A 37 10.73 -5.82 7.47
CA CYS A 37 9.41 -6.42 7.63
C CYS A 37 8.38 -5.48 8.27
N MET A 38 8.43 -4.19 7.93
CA MET A 38 7.42 -3.17 8.29
C MET A 38 6.61 -2.76 7.06
N THR A 39 5.45 -2.15 7.30
CA THR A 39 4.69 -1.44 6.28
C THR A 39 5.38 -0.10 5.94
N PRO A 40 5.09 0.51 4.78
CA PRO A 40 5.64 1.82 4.43
C PRO A 40 5.41 2.90 5.50
N ILE A 41 4.21 2.94 6.11
CA ILE A 41 3.89 3.93 7.16
C ILE A 41 4.63 3.62 8.47
N GLU A 42 4.67 2.35 8.90
CA GLU A 42 5.44 1.95 10.08
C GLU A 42 6.91 2.32 9.92
N TYR A 43 7.50 2.03 8.76
CA TYR A 43 8.90 2.36 8.47
C TYR A 43 9.15 3.87 8.48
N ARG A 44 8.22 4.68 7.93
CA ARG A 44 8.31 6.15 7.99
C ARG A 44 8.32 6.64 9.44
N ASN A 45 7.49 6.08 10.31
CA ASN A 45 7.45 6.45 11.72
C ASN A 45 8.69 5.99 12.49
N TYR A 46 9.19 4.78 12.19
CA TYR A 46 10.46 4.28 12.72
C TYR A 46 11.62 5.23 12.39
N LEU A 47 11.72 5.70 11.14
CA LEU A 47 12.76 6.66 10.75
C LEU A 47 12.61 8.00 11.46
N LYS A 48 11.39 8.53 11.58
CA LYS A 48 11.13 9.78 12.32
C LYS A 48 11.59 9.68 13.77
N ASN A 49 11.28 8.58 14.45
CA ASN A 49 11.65 8.35 15.84
C ASN A 49 13.14 8.09 16.04
N LYS A 50 13.87 7.68 14.99
CA LYS A 50 15.32 7.48 15.03
C LYS A 50 16.11 8.77 14.79
N ILE A 51 15.50 9.74 14.12
CA ILE A 51 16.11 11.03 13.78
C ILE A 51 15.83 12.07 14.89
N ALA A 52 14.73 11.91 15.62
CA ALA A 52 14.45 12.63 16.88
C ALA A 52 15.36 12.15 18.01
#